data_AF-A0A0R3UQ47-F1
#
_entry.id   AF-A0A0R3UQ47-F1
#
_cell.length_a   1.000
_cell.length_b   1.000
_cell.length_c   1.000
_cell.angle_alpha   90.00
_cell.angle_beta   90.00
_cell.angle_gamma   90.00
#
_symmetry.space_group_name_H-M   'P 1'
#
loop_
_entity.id
_entity.type
_entity.pdbx_description
1 polymer ?
#
loop_
_entity_poly.entity_id
_entity_poly.type
_entity_poly.pdbx_seq_one_letter_code
_entity_poly.pdbx_strand_id
1 'polypeptide(L)'
;MKHLNDRILDQVGSRVDEVKKLVILNRPLLEELRGAFDDPVKTRKLATQLQKVDVLLSYLREIGVALAFLSLCREAVGDVIKLRAPFLVDTAKSIRTYMRRQGGGRLLPPATLEPDLNNSDDLARLLEAQLLTSNLCTTMGLSCDGLDARLCALLRQAHRSPSSMNGSGGGATAPTAESPLNLQYHIACLLIVFVANALPQLARVNGCAYLVNLSANEGNMHCIAYAVTTIMICMFSVLSPGDLEERSTEFLALASSNLLRLGLETSSNLVSAAEISGAGDNATSLRHSGNLNSVSSYNRDSVYLLFDEIVRLSPVLTANLQEACFPYALIRSAYNHLVNANLRLQHHQANNPPHHNPETTPHHH
;
A
#
# COMPACT_ATOMS: atom_id res chain seq x y z
N MET A 1 -26.38 -1.18 -0.26
CA MET A 1 -25.00 -0.71 0.02
C MET A 1 -24.23 -1.62 0.96
N LYS A 2 -24.71 -1.93 2.17
CA LYS A 2 -24.03 -2.89 3.07
C LYS A 2 -23.76 -4.27 2.42
N HIS A 3 -24.75 -4.86 1.75
CA HIS A 3 -24.55 -6.14 1.05
C HIS A 3 -23.46 -6.09 -0.03
N LEU A 4 -23.40 -5.00 -0.82
CA LEU A 4 -22.36 -4.79 -1.82
C LEU A 4 -20.97 -4.67 -1.16
N ASN A 5 -20.89 -3.90 -0.08
CA ASN A 5 -19.68 -3.77 0.73
C ASN A 5 -19.16 -5.13 1.20
N ASP A 6 -20.03 -5.93 1.80
CA ASP A 6 -19.65 -7.24 2.33
C ASP A 6 -19.17 -8.18 1.21
N ARG A 7 -19.83 -8.18 0.04
CA ARG A 7 -19.45 -9.01 -1.11
C ARG A 7 -18.08 -8.63 -1.68
N ILE A 8 -17.78 -7.33 -1.78
CA ILE A 8 -16.47 -6.87 -2.27
C ILE A 8 -15.40 -7.18 -1.23
N LEU A 9 -15.67 -6.98 0.06
CA LEU A 9 -14.71 -7.32 1.11
C LEU A 9 -14.45 -8.81 1.25
N ASP A 10 -15.42 -9.67 0.94
CA ASP A 10 -15.21 -11.11 0.85
C ASP A 10 -14.18 -11.45 -0.26
N GLN A 11 -14.30 -10.82 -1.44
CA GLN A 11 -13.33 -10.97 -2.53
C GLN A 11 -11.95 -10.41 -2.16
N VAL A 12 -11.91 -9.25 -1.50
CA VAL A 12 -10.66 -8.67 -0.97
C VAL A 12 -10.02 -9.63 0.04
N GLY A 13 -10.78 -10.21 0.95
CA GLY A 13 -10.31 -11.20 1.92
C GLY A 13 -9.65 -12.39 1.24
N SER A 14 -10.31 -12.98 0.23
CA SER A 14 -9.72 -14.07 -0.57
C SER A 14 -8.42 -13.65 -1.25
N ARG A 15 -8.35 -12.43 -1.78
CA ARG A 15 -7.13 -11.92 -2.41
C ARG A 15 -6.01 -11.67 -1.41
N VAL A 16 -6.32 -11.23 -0.19
CA VAL A 16 -5.35 -11.08 0.90
C VAL A 16 -4.76 -12.43 1.30
N ASP A 17 -5.54 -13.51 1.27
CA ASP A 17 -5.01 -14.85 1.53
C ASP A 17 -4.05 -15.32 0.44
N GLU A 18 -4.31 -14.99 -0.84
CA GLU A 18 -3.32 -15.23 -1.91
C GLU A 18 -2.04 -14.41 -1.72
N VAL A 19 -2.14 -13.16 -1.25
CA VAL A 19 -0.97 -12.34 -0.88
C VAL A 19 -0.16 -13.00 0.23
N LYS A 20 -0.81 -13.53 1.28
CA LYS A 20 -0.10 -14.27 2.35
C LYS A 20 0.65 -15.49 1.82
N LYS A 21 0.10 -16.22 0.85
CA LYS A 21 0.81 -17.35 0.22
C LYS A 21 2.10 -16.91 -0.48
N LEU A 22 2.11 -15.73 -1.10
CA LEU A 22 3.34 -15.17 -1.71
C LEU A 22 4.38 -14.79 -0.66
N VAL A 23 3.96 -14.30 0.51
CA VAL A 23 4.85 -14.02 1.65
C VAL A 23 5.46 -15.32 2.17
N ILE A 24 4.64 -16.36 2.37
CA ILE A 24 5.10 -17.67 2.82
C ILE A 24 6.10 -18.28 1.84
N LEU A 25 5.86 -18.14 0.53
CA LEU A 25 6.77 -18.60 -0.52
C LEU A 25 8.17 -17.98 -0.39
N ASN A 26 8.25 -16.70 -0.03
CA ASN A 26 9.50 -15.95 0.09
C ASN A 26 10.01 -15.82 1.53
N ARG A 27 9.41 -16.53 2.50
CA ARG A 27 9.69 -16.39 3.95
C ARG A 27 11.19 -16.28 4.30
N PRO A 28 12.07 -17.23 3.91
CA PRO A 28 13.48 -17.18 4.35
C PRO A 28 14.23 -15.96 3.79
N LEU A 29 13.93 -15.56 2.54
CA LEU A 29 14.54 -14.37 1.93
C LEU A 29 14.04 -13.09 2.61
N LEU A 30 12.76 -13.04 2.98
CA LEU A 30 12.17 -11.89 3.67
C LEU A 30 12.68 -11.75 5.10
N GLU A 31 12.91 -12.86 5.81
CA GLU A 31 13.56 -12.86 7.13
C GLU A 31 14.99 -12.30 7.04
N GLU A 32 15.76 -12.74 6.04
CA GLU A 32 17.10 -12.25 5.83
C GLU A 32 17.11 -10.76 5.41
N LEU A 33 16.18 -10.35 4.54
CA LEU A 33 16.00 -8.94 4.15
C LEU A 33 15.68 -8.05 5.34
N ARG A 34 14.81 -8.52 6.26
CA ARG A 34 14.45 -7.78 7.46
C ARG A 34 15.65 -7.58 8.39
N GLY A 35 16.51 -8.59 8.52
CA GLY A 35 17.75 -8.50 9.31
C GLY A 35 18.89 -7.72 8.64
N ALA A 36 18.87 -7.60 7.32
CA ALA A 36 19.93 -6.97 6.52
C ALA A 36 19.64 -5.52 6.12
N PHE A 37 18.67 -4.85 6.74
CA PHE A 37 18.21 -3.51 6.31
C PHE A 37 19.32 -2.43 6.32
N ASP A 38 20.28 -2.55 7.23
CA ASP A 38 21.45 -1.68 7.35
C ASP A 38 22.54 -1.94 6.30
N ASP A 39 22.50 -3.09 5.60
CA ASP A 39 23.45 -3.43 4.55
C ASP A 39 22.83 -3.22 3.16
N PRO A 40 23.15 -2.11 2.45
CA PRO A 40 22.56 -1.80 1.16
C PRO A 40 22.93 -2.79 0.06
N VAL A 41 24.13 -3.37 0.11
CA VAL A 41 24.63 -4.29 -0.92
C VAL A 41 23.92 -5.63 -0.77
N LYS A 42 23.86 -6.13 0.47
CA LYS A 42 23.15 -7.37 0.78
C LYS A 42 21.65 -7.25 0.51
N THR A 43 21.02 -6.14 0.90
CA THR A 43 19.61 -5.87 0.62
C THR A 43 19.32 -5.92 -0.88
N ARG A 44 20.14 -5.24 -1.71
CA ARG A 44 19.96 -5.23 -3.17
C ARG A 44 20.06 -6.64 -3.75
N LYS A 45 21.05 -7.42 -3.33
CA LYS A 45 21.23 -8.81 -3.81
C LYS A 45 20.02 -9.68 -3.47
N LEU A 46 19.56 -9.65 -2.22
CA LEU A 46 18.41 -10.43 -1.77
C LEU A 46 17.10 -9.98 -2.45
N ALA A 47 16.91 -8.68 -2.65
CA ALA A 47 15.71 -8.15 -3.30
C ALA A 47 15.56 -8.66 -4.74
N THR A 48 16.66 -8.90 -5.46
CA THR A 48 16.62 -9.50 -6.82
C THR A 48 16.24 -10.98 -6.84
N GLN A 49 16.32 -11.66 -5.70
CA GLN A 49 15.98 -13.09 -5.56
C GLN A 49 14.51 -13.32 -5.21
N LEU A 50 13.76 -12.25 -4.90
CA LEU A 50 12.34 -12.34 -4.56
C LEU A 50 11.53 -12.87 -5.76
N GLN A 51 10.68 -13.85 -5.48
CA GLN A 51 9.83 -14.50 -6.49
C GLN A 51 8.45 -13.85 -6.53
N LYS A 52 7.89 -13.74 -7.75
CA LYS A 52 6.51 -13.30 -8.00
C LYS A 52 6.18 -11.89 -7.49
N VAL A 53 7.15 -10.98 -7.53
CA VAL A 53 6.97 -9.56 -7.15
C VAL A 53 5.86 -8.89 -7.98
N ASP A 54 5.82 -9.14 -9.29
CA ASP A 54 4.80 -8.57 -10.18
C ASP A 54 3.38 -9.06 -9.83
N VAL A 55 3.26 -10.32 -9.42
CA VAL A 55 1.98 -10.92 -8.99
C VAL A 55 1.53 -10.28 -7.67
N LEU A 56 2.45 -10.06 -6.72
CA LEU A 56 2.16 -9.33 -5.49
C LEU A 56 1.61 -7.92 -5.81
N LEU A 57 2.31 -7.17 -6.66
CA LEU A 57 1.89 -5.82 -7.05
C LEU A 57 0.54 -5.82 -7.79
N SER A 58 0.29 -6.83 -8.64
CA SER A 58 -1.02 -7.02 -9.30
C SER A 58 -2.14 -7.27 -8.29
N TYR A 59 -1.91 -8.14 -7.30
CA TYR A 59 -2.90 -8.43 -6.25
C TYR A 59 -3.17 -7.21 -5.37
N LEU A 60 -2.13 -6.46 -4.99
CA LEU A 60 -2.29 -5.21 -4.24
C LEU A 60 -3.05 -4.16 -5.05
N ARG A 61 -2.80 -4.06 -6.37
CA ARG A 61 -3.58 -3.20 -7.25
C ARG A 61 -5.05 -3.61 -7.29
N GLU A 62 -5.35 -4.90 -7.47
CA GLU A 62 -6.74 -5.42 -7.49
C GLU A 62 -7.48 -5.13 -6.18
N ILE A 63 -6.85 -5.40 -5.03
CA ILE A 63 -7.38 -5.05 -3.71
C ILE A 63 -7.61 -3.54 -3.61
N GLY A 64 -6.63 -2.76 -4.05
CA GLY A 64 -6.67 -1.31 -3.99
C GLY A 64 -7.83 -0.73 -4.78
N VAL A 65 -8.05 -1.19 -6.01
CA VAL A 65 -9.16 -0.75 -6.87
C VAL A 65 -10.50 -1.07 -6.23
N ALA A 66 -10.64 -2.26 -5.64
CA ALA A 66 -11.86 -2.64 -4.92
C ALA A 66 -12.12 -1.73 -3.71
N LEU A 67 -11.08 -1.41 -2.93
CA LEU A 67 -11.19 -0.53 -1.76
C LEU A 67 -11.47 0.93 -2.16
N ALA A 68 -10.82 1.44 -3.21
CA ALA A 68 -11.08 2.78 -3.73
C ALA A 68 -12.54 2.92 -4.23
N PHE A 69 -13.03 1.91 -4.95
CA PHE A 69 -14.45 1.84 -5.35
C PHE A 69 -15.40 1.85 -4.14
N LEU A 70 -15.07 1.09 -3.08
CA LEU A 70 -15.84 1.12 -1.85
C LEU A 70 -15.79 2.48 -1.14
N SER A 71 -14.67 3.21 -1.19
CA SER A 71 -14.58 4.57 -0.65
C SER A 71 -15.59 5.49 -1.32
N LEU A 72 -15.62 5.51 -2.66
CA LEU A 72 -16.56 6.32 -3.44
C LEU A 72 -18.03 5.97 -3.11
N CYS A 73 -18.31 4.67 -3.00
CA CYS A 73 -19.64 4.19 -2.61
C CYS A 73 -20.03 4.61 -1.19
N ARG A 74 -19.07 4.61 -0.25
CA ARG A 74 -19.29 5.01 1.15
C ARG A 74 -19.51 6.51 1.26
N GLU A 75 -18.74 7.32 0.54
CA GLU A 75 -18.91 8.78 0.48
C GLU A 75 -20.30 9.15 -0.03
N ALA A 76 -20.74 8.57 -1.16
CA ALA A 76 -22.07 8.80 -1.71
C ALA A 76 -23.19 8.42 -0.73
N VAL A 77 -23.04 7.30 -0.01
CA VAL A 77 -23.98 6.89 1.04
C VAL A 77 -23.96 7.84 2.23
N GLY A 78 -22.77 8.30 2.63
CA GLY A 78 -22.58 9.25 3.72
C GLY A 78 -23.34 10.55 3.48
N ASP A 79 -23.27 11.08 2.27
CA ASP A 79 -23.98 12.31 1.90
C ASP A 79 -25.51 12.13 1.95
N VAL A 80 -26.02 11.01 1.44
CA VAL A 80 -27.46 10.70 1.46
C VAL A 80 -27.96 10.48 2.89
N ILE A 81 -27.21 9.75 3.73
CA ILE A 81 -27.61 9.49 5.13
C ILE A 81 -27.50 10.77 5.96
N LYS A 82 -26.50 11.61 5.74
CA LYS A 82 -26.38 12.92 6.41
C LYS A 82 -27.57 13.82 6.12
N LEU A 83 -28.10 13.79 4.89
CA LEU A 83 -29.30 14.54 4.53
C LEU A 83 -30.57 13.95 5.18
N ARG A 84 -30.69 12.62 5.23
CA ARG A 84 -31.93 11.95 5.69
C ARG A 84 -32.00 11.75 7.21
N ALA A 85 -30.86 11.56 7.88
CA ALA A 85 -30.76 11.22 9.29
C ALA A 85 -29.55 11.88 9.97
N PRO A 86 -29.48 13.23 9.98
CA PRO A 86 -28.33 13.97 10.51
C PRO A 86 -28.01 13.63 11.97
N PHE A 87 -29.03 13.51 12.83
CA PHE A 87 -28.84 13.19 14.25
C PHE A 87 -28.20 11.82 14.48
N LEU A 88 -28.51 10.82 13.64
CA LEU A 88 -27.87 9.49 13.73
C LEU A 88 -26.41 9.56 13.31
N VAL A 89 -26.11 10.32 12.25
CA VAL A 89 -24.74 10.55 11.79
C VAL A 89 -23.90 11.24 12.86
N ASP A 90 -24.43 12.28 13.49
CA ASP A 90 -23.71 13.01 14.54
C ASP A 90 -23.53 12.18 15.82
N THR A 91 -24.50 11.31 16.13
CA THR A 91 -24.35 10.31 17.20
C THR A 91 -23.21 9.34 16.89
N ALA A 92 -23.16 8.78 15.67
CA ALA A 92 -22.09 7.88 15.27
C ALA A 92 -20.70 8.55 15.27
N LYS A 93 -20.60 9.81 14.83
CA LYS A 93 -19.36 10.60 14.95
C LYS A 93 -18.95 10.82 16.41
N SER A 94 -19.91 11.06 17.29
CA SER A 94 -19.66 11.25 18.72
C SER A 94 -19.13 9.97 19.36
N ILE A 95 -19.75 8.82 19.05
CA ILE A 95 -19.26 7.49 19.48
C ILE A 95 -17.84 7.25 18.97
N ARG A 96 -17.58 7.49 17.67
CA ARG A 96 -16.24 7.36 17.08
C ARG A 96 -15.21 8.22 17.80
N THR A 97 -15.54 9.48 18.07
CA THR A 97 -14.65 10.42 18.76
C THR A 97 -14.36 9.95 20.19
N TYR A 98 -15.37 9.46 20.91
CA TYR A 98 -15.21 8.88 22.23
C TYR A 98 -14.29 7.65 22.22
N MET A 99 -14.48 6.73 21.27
CA MET A 99 -13.63 5.54 21.14
C MET A 99 -12.18 5.87 20.77
N ARG A 100 -11.95 6.89 19.95
CA ARG A 100 -10.58 7.39 19.68
C ARG A 100 -9.94 8.00 20.92
N ARG A 101 -10.70 8.68 21.77
CA ARG A 101 -10.17 9.20 23.05
C ARG A 101 -9.78 8.08 24.01
N GLN A 102 -10.57 7.01 24.07
CA GLN A 102 -10.24 5.81 24.84
C GLN A 102 -8.93 5.16 24.36
N GLY A 103 -8.65 5.19 23.05
CA GLY A 103 -7.38 4.74 22.47
C GLY A 103 -6.22 5.75 22.53
N GLY A 104 -6.32 6.82 23.32
CA GLY A 104 -5.26 7.85 23.42
C GLY A 104 -5.08 8.70 22.15
N GLY A 105 -6.15 8.87 21.36
CA GLY A 105 -6.13 9.57 20.07
C GLY A 105 -5.68 8.69 18.89
N ARG A 106 -5.17 7.49 19.19
CA ARG A 106 -4.73 6.50 18.21
C ARG A 106 -5.87 5.56 17.85
N LEU A 107 -5.64 4.78 16.79
CA LEU A 107 -6.57 3.72 16.41
C LEU A 107 -6.62 2.69 17.54
N LEU A 108 -5.48 2.15 17.99
CA LEU A 108 -5.38 1.35 19.21
C LEU A 108 -4.30 1.95 20.12
N PRO A 109 -4.44 1.88 21.45
CA PRO A 109 -3.38 2.33 22.35
C PRO A 109 -2.13 1.44 22.18
N PRO A 110 -0.91 2.00 22.33
CA PRO A 110 0.31 1.23 22.24
C PRO A 110 0.36 0.20 23.39
N ALA A 111 1.01 -0.94 23.15
CA ALA A 111 1.11 -2.03 24.12
C ALA A 111 1.88 -1.68 25.41
N THR A 112 2.44 -0.46 25.53
CA THR A 112 3.40 -0.04 26.57
C THR A 112 2.83 0.82 27.69
N LEU A 113 1.51 0.83 27.93
CA LEU A 113 0.92 1.49 29.10
C LEU A 113 0.73 0.49 30.24
N GLU A 114 1.80 0.30 31.03
CA GLU A 114 1.87 -0.41 32.34
C GLU A 114 1.55 -1.93 32.31
N PRO A 115 2.33 -2.81 32.97
CA PRO A 115 2.12 -4.25 32.91
C PRO A 115 1.14 -4.71 34.01
N ASP A 116 -0.13 -4.34 33.90
CA ASP A 116 -1.19 -4.99 34.68
C ASP A 116 -1.78 -6.16 33.90
N LEU A 117 -1.91 -7.33 34.54
CA LEU A 117 -2.43 -8.58 33.96
C LEU A 117 -3.85 -8.47 33.37
N ASN A 118 -4.57 -7.37 33.60
CA ASN A 118 -5.88 -7.06 32.99
C ASN A 118 -5.79 -6.42 31.60
N ASN A 119 -4.61 -5.93 31.17
CA ASN A 119 -4.46 -5.13 29.96
C ASN A 119 -4.73 -5.89 28.66
N SER A 120 -4.42 -7.19 28.58
CA SER A 120 -4.65 -7.96 27.35
C SER A 120 -6.15 -8.14 27.07
N ASP A 121 -6.94 -8.43 28.10
CA ASP A 121 -8.39 -8.58 27.97
C ASP A 121 -9.08 -7.23 27.74
N ASP A 122 -8.60 -6.17 28.38
CA ASP A 122 -9.12 -4.82 28.19
C ASP A 122 -8.81 -4.27 26.79
N LEU A 123 -7.62 -4.55 26.25
CA LEU A 123 -7.24 -4.19 24.89
C LEU A 123 -8.06 -4.98 23.85
N ALA A 124 -8.33 -6.26 24.10
CA ALA A 124 -9.21 -7.06 23.26
C ALA A 124 -10.65 -6.51 23.25
N ARG A 125 -11.21 -6.14 24.42
CA ARG A 125 -12.53 -5.50 24.53
C ARG A 125 -12.56 -4.15 23.82
N LEU A 126 -11.51 -3.35 23.97
CA LEU A 126 -11.40 -2.06 23.29
C LEU A 126 -11.37 -2.24 21.77
N LEU A 127 -10.60 -3.20 21.27
CA LEU A 127 -10.57 -3.54 19.85
C LEU A 127 -11.96 -3.99 19.35
N GLU A 128 -12.68 -4.84 20.10
CA GLU A 128 -14.04 -5.25 19.75
C GLU A 128 -14.99 -4.05 19.68
N ALA A 129 -14.96 -3.16 20.68
CA ALA A 129 -15.76 -1.94 20.69
C ALA A 129 -15.44 -1.02 19.50
N GLN A 130 -14.17 -0.92 19.11
CA GLN A 130 -13.75 -0.15 17.94
C GLN A 130 -14.19 -0.77 16.62
N LEU A 131 -14.16 -2.10 16.48
CA LEU A 131 -14.67 -2.78 15.29
C LEU A 131 -16.19 -2.61 15.16
N LEU A 132 -16.93 -2.64 16.27
CA LEU A 132 -18.36 -2.32 16.27
C LEU A 132 -18.60 -0.88 15.82
N THR A 133 -17.80 0.05 16.33
CA THR A 133 -17.87 1.47 15.95
C THR A 133 -17.51 1.69 14.49
N SER A 134 -16.49 0.99 13.97
CA SER A 134 -16.13 1.00 12.56
C SER A 134 -17.24 0.45 11.67
N ASN A 135 -17.89 -0.65 12.06
CA ASN A 135 -19.01 -1.22 11.33
C ASN A 135 -20.18 -0.22 11.28
N LEU A 136 -20.50 0.41 12.41
CA LEU A 136 -21.50 1.48 12.48
C LEU A 136 -21.15 2.63 11.50
N CYS A 137 -19.91 3.13 11.58
CA CYS A 137 -19.44 4.21 10.71
C CYS A 137 -19.52 3.83 9.23
N THR A 138 -19.05 2.64 8.87
CA THR A 138 -19.05 2.14 7.49
C THR A 138 -20.47 2.01 6.95
N THR A 139 -21.43 1.54 7.76
CA THR A 139 -22.84 1.46 7.34
C THR A 139 -23.49 2.83 7.14
N MET A 140 -22.99 3.86 7.83
CA MET A 140 -23.41 5.25 7.67
C MET A 140 -22.61 6.02 6.63
N GLY A 141 -21.68 5.38 5.91
CA GLY A 141 -20.83 6.06 4.92
C GLY A 141 -19.78 6.99 5.52
N LEU A 142 -19.44 6.81 6.80
CA LEU A 142 -18.38 7.56 7.48
C LEU A 142 -17.02 6.86 7.31
N SER A 143 -15.94 7.63 7.29
CA SER A 143 -14.57 7.10 7.26
C SER A 143 -14.29 6.21 8.49
N CYS A 144 -13.65 5.08 8.27
CA CYS A 144 -13.21 4.15 9.33
C CYS A 144 -11.69 4.13 9.51
N ASP A 145 -10.98 5.13 8.96
CA ASP A 145 -9.52 5.26 9.05
C ASP A 145 -8.80 3.94 8.67
N GLY A 146 -9.31 3.22 7.66
CA GLY A 146 -8.77 1.94 7.19
C GLY A 146 -9.03 0.71 8.07
N LEU A 147 -9.62 0.87 9.26
CA LEU A 147 -10.01 -0.24 10.13
C LEU A 147 -11.36 -0.80 9.68
N ASP A 148 -11.37 -1.81 8.82
CA ASP A 148 -12.63 -2.41 8.34
C ASP A 148 -13.03 -3.64 9.18
N ALA A 149 -14.22 -3.58 9.80
CA ALA A 149 -14.71 -4.63 10.68
C ALA A 149 -14.93 -5.98 9.98
N ARG A 150 -15.39 -5.96 8.72
CA ARG A 150 -15.65 -7.18 7.95
C ARG A 150 -14.34 -7.80 7.50
N LEU A 151 -13.38 -7.00 7.02
CA LEU A 151 -12.06 -7.52 6.67
C LEU A 151 -11.34 -8.09 7.90
N CYS A 152 -11.40 -7.41 9.05
CA CYS A 152 -10.86 -7.94 10.31
C CYS A 152 -11.50 -9.28 10.71
N ALA A 153 -12.82 -9.42 10.54
CA ALA A 153 -13.52 -10.67 10.80
C ALA A 153 -13.09 -11.80 9.85
N LEU A 154 -12.92 -11.51 8.56
CA LEU A 154 -12.43 -12.47 7.57
C LEU A 154 -11.00 -12.91 7.87
N LEU A 155 -10.13 -11.95 8.22
CA LEU A 155 -8.79 -12.24 8.70
C LEU A 155 -8.90 -13.20 9.88
N ARG A 156 -9.60 -12.87 10.98
CA ARG A 156 -9.77 -13.74 12.16
C ARG A 156 -10.32 -15.13 11.85
N GLN A 157 -11.27 -15.26 10.92
CA GLN A 157 -11.83 -16.56 10.54
C GLN A 157 -10.79 -17.46 9.90
N ALA A 158 -9.93 -16.90 9.03
CA ALA A 158 -8.80 -17.64 8.48
C ALA A 158 -7.81 -18.12 9.56
N HIS A 159 -7.84 -17.55 10.79
CA HIS A 159 -7.01 -18.02 11.91
C HIS A 159 -7.56 -19.31 12.54
N ARG A 160 -8.88 -19.53 12.48
CA ARG A 160 -9.55 -20.68 13.11
C ARG A 160 -9.60 -21.92 12.24
N SER A 161 -9.13 -21.84 11.00
CA SER A 161 -9.02 -22.99 10.10
C SER A 161 -7.57 -23.46 9.99
N PRO A 162 -7.05 -24.28 10.92
CA PRO A 162 -6.06 -25.27 10.56
C PRO A 162 -6.80 -26.39 9.80
N SER A 163 -6.28 -26.78 8.64
CA SER A 163 -6.54 -28.05 7.97
C SER A 163 -7.30 -29.10 8.81
N SER A 164 -8.60 -29.24 8.57
CA SER A 164 -9.30 -30.48 8.86
C SER A 164 -8.90 -31.49 7.80
N MET A 165 -7.80 -32.22 8.03
CA MET A 165 -7.56 -33.53 7.46
C MET A 165 -6.44 -34.27 8.23
N ASN A 166 -6.80 -35.47 8.71
CA ASN A 166 -5.99 -36.58 9.27
C ASN A 166 -5.54 -36.54 10.76
N GLY A 167 -6.36 -37.19 11.60
CA GLY A 167 -6.10 -38.54 12.13
C GLY A 167 -4.81 -38.87 12.91
N SER A 168 -4.99 -39.22 14.19
CA SER A 168 -4.33 -40.29 14.97
C SER A 168 -2.80 -40.32 15.19
N GLY A 169 -2.39 -40.17 16.46
CA GLY A 169 -1.42 -41.05 17.15
C GLY A 169 0.08 -40.71 17.07
N GLY A 170 0.76 -40.85 18.23
CA GLY A 170 2.19 -41.17 18.33
C GLY A 170 3.15 -40.00 18.58
N GLY A 171 3.78 -39.99 19.75
CA GLY A 171 4.80 -39.01 20.12
C GLY A 171 6.17 -39.26 19.51
N ALA A 172 6.95 -38.18 19.32
CA ALA A 172 8.38 -38.05 19.60
C ALA A 172 8.90 -36.70 19.07
N THR A 173 9.47 -35.91 19.99
CA THR A 173 10.44 -34.81 19.85
C THR A 173 10.74 -34.21 18.46
N ALA A 174 10.27 -32.98 18.21
CA ALA A 174 10.69 -32.07 17.14
C ALA A 174 10.62 -30.61 17.63
N PRO A 175 11.40 -29.66 17.07
CA PRO A 175 11.74 -28.40 17.71
C PRO A 175 10.50 -27.51 17.87
N THR A 176 10.42 -26.82 19.01
CA THR A 176 9.43 -25.81 19.42
C THR A 176 8.57 -25.30 18.27
N ALA A 177 7.38 -25.89 18.09
CA ALA A 177 6.38 -25.39 17.16
C ALA A 177 5.95 -24.00 17.63
N GLU A 178 6.34 -22.95 16.89
CA GLU A 178 5.86 -21.58 17.09
C GLU A 178 4.33 -21.58 17.17
N SER A 179 3.75 -20.82 18.10
CA SER A 179 2.30 -20.77 18.22
C SER A 179 1.68 -20.27 16.90
N PRO A 180 0.51 -20.77 16.47
CA PRO A 180 -0.10 -20.37 15.20
C PRO A 180 -0.29 -18.85 15.05
N LEU A 181 -0.50 -18.14 16.17
CA LEU A 181 -0.59 -16.68 16.22
C LEU A 181 0.77 -16.00 15.98
N ASN A 182 1.84 -16.53 16.56
CA ASN A 182 3.18 -15.98 16.36
C ASN A 182 3.62 -16.11 14.90
N LEU A 183 3.32 -17.24 14.26
CA LEU A 183 3.59 -17.43 12.83
C LEU A 183 2.80 -16.44 11.95
N GLN A 184 1.52 -16.19 12.25
CA GLN A 184 0.70 -15.27 11.47
C GLN A 184 1.13 -13.81 11.64
N TYR A 185 1.47 -13.40 12.87
CA TYR A 185 2.08 -12.11 13.15
C TYR A 185 3.42 -11.96 12.41
N HIS A 186 4.24 -13.01 12.40
CA HIS A 186 5.49 -13.03 11.65
C HIS A 186 5.25 -12.88 10.15
N ILE A 187 4.29 -13.60 9.57
CA ILE A 187 3.88 -13.42 8.15
C ILE A 187 3.41 -11.98 7.89
N ALA A 188 2.68 -11.35 8.83
CA ALA A 188 2.28 -9.95 8.70
C ALA A 188 3.48 -8.99 8.67
N CYS A 189 4.49 -9.25 9.51
CA CYS A 189 5.73 -8.48 9.50
C CYS A 189 6.52 -8.69 8.20
N LEU A 190 6.59 -9.92 7.69
CA LEU A 190 7.26 -10.19 6.41
C LEU A 190 6.51 -9.59 5.22
N LEU A 191 5.18 -9.45 5.31
CA LEU A 191 4.38 -8.77 4.28
C LEU A 191 4.82 -7.31 4.10
N ILE A 192 5.00 -6.55 5.19
CA ILE A 192 5.43 -5.15 5.07
C ILE A 192 6.83 -5.03 4.47
N VAL A 193 7.74 -5.96 4.81
CA VAL A 193 9.08 -6.04 4.22
C VAL A 193 8.98 -6.34 2.72
N PHE A 194 8.11 -7.28 2.33
CA PHE A 194 7.93 -7.66 0.94
C PHE A 194 7.39 -6.49 0.11
N VAL A 195 6.35 -5.81 0.60
CA VAL A 195 5.79 -4.62 -0.07
C VAL A 195 6.83 -3.51 -0.19
N ALA A 196 7.56 -3.19 0.87
CA ALA A 196 8.59 -2.14 0.86
C ALA A 196 9.71 -2.41 -0.16
N ASN A 197 10.08 -3.67 -0.37
CA ASN A 197 11.07 -4.08 -1.38
C ASN A 197 10.48 -4.19 -2.80
N ALA A 198 9.16 -4.34 -2.92
CA ALA A 198 8.47 -4.37 -4.21
C ALA A 198 8.23 -2.98 -4.81
N LEU A 199 8.06 -1.94 -3.98
CA LEU A 199 7.75 -0.57 -4.45
C LEU A 199 8.73 -0.03 -5.52
N PRO A 200 10.06 -0.15 -5.38
CA PRO A 200 10.97 0.35 -6.42
C PRO A 200 10.80 -0.32 -7.79
N GLN A 201 10.28 -1.55 -7.83
CA GLN A 201 10.05 -2.26 -9.09
C GLN A 201 8.95 -1.61 -9.92
N LEU A 202 8.02 -0.87 -9.28
CA LEU A 202 6.94 -0.16 -9.96
C LEU A 202 7.44 0.87 -10.98
N ALA A 203 8.63 1.42 -10.77
CA ALA A 203 9.25 2.32 -11.75
C ALA A 203 9.41 1.63 -13.11
N ARG A 204 9.76 0.33 -13.11
CA ARG A 204 9.97 -0.43 -14.34
C ARG A 204 8.68 -0.96 -14.96
N VAL A 205 7.54 -0.81 -14.27
CA VAL A 205 6.24 -1.34 -14.71
C VAL A 205 5.53 -0.35 -15.63
N ASN A 206 5.05 -0.85 -16.77
CA ASN A 206 4.21 -0.09 -17.70
C ASN A 206 2.87 0.29 -17.04
N GLY A 207 2.34 1.48 -17.33
CA GLY A 207 1.12 1.99 -16.69
C GLY A 207 1.32 2.61 -15.30
N CYS A 208 2.56 2.73 -14.81
CA CYS A 208 2.86 3.51 -13.62
C CYS A 208 2.97 5.03 -13.89
N ALA A 209 2.83 5.47 -15.14
CA ALA A 209 2.84 6.90 -15.49
C ALA A 209 1.71 7.64 -14.75
N TYR A 210 2.07 8.70 -14.03
CA TYR A 210 1.12 9.51 -13.26
C TYR A 210 0.59 10.66 -14.11
N LEU A 211 -0.74 10.73 -14.24
CA LEU A 211 -1.47 11.75 -14.97
C LEU A 211 -2.00 12.77 -13.96
N VAL A 212 -1.41 13.96 -13.96
CA VAL A 212 -1.76 15.03 -13.01
C VAL A 212 -3.23 15.44 -13.11
N ASN A 213 -3.78 15.51 -14.32
CA ASN A 213 -5.20 15.90 -14.53
C ASN A 213 -6.18 14.94 -13.87
N LEU A 214 -5.83 13.65 -13.79
CA LEU A 214 -6.65 12.62 -13.17
C LEU A 214 -6.25 12.36 -11.72
N SER A 215 -5.14 12.97 -11.26
CA SER A 215 -4.48 12.64 -10.00
C SER A 215 -4.27 11.13 -9.81
N ALA A 216 -3.99 10.42 -10.91
CA ALA A 216 -4.01 8.96 -10.97
C ALA A 216 -2.95 8.41 -11.93
N ASN A 217 -2.54 7.17 -11.71
CA ASN A 217 -1.72 6.42 -12.68
C ASN A 217 -2.60 5.66 -13.67
N GLU A 218 -2.15 5.57 -14.93
CA GLU A 218 -2.84 4.88 -16.03
C GLU A 218 -3.26 3.43 -15.69
N GLY A 219 -2.39 2.69 -15.00
CA GLY A 219 -2.62 1.32 -14.55
C GLY A 219 -3.25 1.19 -13.16
N ASN A 220 -3.90 2.22 -12.63
CA ASN A 220 -4.47 2.25 -11.28
C ASN A 220 -3.45 1.94 -10.16
N MET A 221 -2.17 2.26 -10.38
CA MET A 221 -1.11 1.94 -9.42
C MET A 221 -1.24 2.74 -8.11
N HIS A 222 -1.76 3.97 -8.17
CA HIS A 222 -2.17 4.76 -6.99
C HIS A 222 -3.08 3.98 -6.02
N CYS A 223 -3.90 3.06 -6.54
CA CYS A 223 -4.79 2.25 -5.70
C CYS A 223 -4.04 1.31 -4.75
N ILE A 224 -2.77 0.96 -5.03
CA ILE A 224 -1.94 0.16 -4.12
C ILE A 224 -1.85 0.83 -2.74
N ALA A 225 -1.91 2.16 -2.67
CA ALA A 225 -1.89 2.89 -1.40
C ALA A 225 -3.08 2.53 -0.49
N TYR A 226 -4.28 2.37 -1.07
CA TYR A 226 -5.47 1.92 -0.33
C TYR A 226 -5.29 0.49 0.19
N ALA A 227 -4.72 -0.40 -0.62
CA ALA A 227 -4.47 -1.79 -0.24
C ALA A 227 -3.47 -1.92 0.90
N VAL A 228 -2.27 -1.34 0.74
CA VAL A 228 -1.18 -1.44 1.72
C VAL A 228 -1.64 -0.90 3.07
N THR A 229 -2.23 0.29 3.07
CA THR A 229 -2.71 0.95 4.29
C THR A 229 -3.79 0.12 5.00
N THR A 230 -4.82 -0.31 4.27
CA THR A 230 -5.94 -1.06 4.85
C THR A 230 -5.51 -2.43 5.36
N ILE A 231 -4.68 -3.16 4.60
CA ILE A 231 -4.17 -4.49 4.99
C ILE A 231 -3.31 -4.38 6.25
N MET A 232 -2.38 -3.42 6.31
CA MET A 232 -1.54 -3.21 7.49
C MET A 232 -2.40 -2.92 8.73
N ILE A 233 -3.33 -1.97 8.62
CA ILE A 233 -4.22 -1.59 9.71
C ILE A 233 -5.03 -2.79 10.20
N CYS A 234 -5.67 -3.53 9.30
CA CYS A 234 -6.52 -4.66 9.68
C CYS A 234 -5.71 -5.85 10.24
N MET A 235 -4.55 -6.17 9.64
CA MET A 235 -3.72 -7.29 10.09
C MET A 235 -3.09 -7.03 11.45
N PHE A 236 -2.44 -5.88 11.66
CA PHE A 236 -1.81 -5.59 12.95
C PHE A 236 -2.82 -5.30 14.05
N SER A 237 -3.99 -4.70 13.72
CA SER A 237 -5.07 -4.55 14.71
C SER A 237 -5.61 -5.89 15.20
N VAL A 238 -5.60 -6.94 14.38
CA VAL A 238 -6.08 -8.28 14.75
C VAL A 238 -5.01 -9.14 15.41
N LEU A 239 -3.77 -9.09 14.92
CA LEU A 239 -2.69 -10.02 15.31
C LEU A 239 -1.92 -9.56 16.55
N SER A 240 -1.66 -8.26 16.68
CA SER A 240 -0.97 -7.68 17.83
C SER A 240 -1.48 -6.24 18.05
N PRO A 241 -2.60 -6.09 18.77
CA PRO A 241 -3.17 -4.78 19.05
C PRO A 241 -2.13 -3.90 19.76
N GLY A 242 -1.79 -2.75 19.18
CA GLY A 242 -0.79 -1.82 19.72
C GLY A 242 0.51 -1.72 18.91
N ASP A 243 0.86 -2.74 18.11
CA ASP A 243 2.10 -2.74 17.31
C ASP A 243 1.98 -1.97 15.98
N LEU A 244 0.76 -1.57 15.60
CA LEU A 244 0.47 -0.97 14.30
C LEU A 244 1.37 0.22 14.00
N GLU A 245 1.65 1.09 14.98
CA GLU A 245 2.52 2.24 14.80
C GLU A 245 3.97 1.85 14.56
N GLU A 246 4.53 0.99 15.42
CA GLU A 246 5.90 0.51 15.28
C GLU A 246 6.09 -0.16 13.90
N ARG A 247 5.20 -1.07 13.53
CA ARG A 247 5.25 -1.79 12.24
C ARG A 247 5.02 -0.86 11.05
N SER A 248 4.21 0.19 11.19
CA SER A 248 4.04 1.22 10.15
C SER A 248 5.29 2.08 9.99
N THR A 249 5.94 2.46 11.09
CA THR A 249 7.20 3.21 11.04
C THR A 249 8.35 2.38 10.45
N GLU A 250 8.41 1.08 10.76
CA GLU A 250 9.34 0.14 10.13
C GLU A 250 9.12 0.07 8.62
N PHE A 251 7.86 -0.10 8.18
CA PHE A 251 7.51 -0.07 6.76
C PHE A 251 7.96 1.24 6.09
N LEU A 252 7.68 2.38 6.73
CA LEU A 252 8.05 3.71 6.23
C LEU A 252 9.56 3.84 6.02
N ALA A 253 10.36 3.41 7.02
CA ALA A 253 11.81 3.45 6.94
C ALA A 253 12.36 2.55 5.82
N LEU A 254 11.87 1.30 5.73
CA LEU A 254 12.28 0.36 4.68
C LEU A 254 11.93 0.86 3.28
N ALA A 255 10.69 1.33 3.09
CA ALA A 255 10.22 1.85 1.81
C ALA A 255 11.02 3.11 1.40
N SER A 256 11.24 4.04 2.34
CA SER A 256 12.01 5.27 2.09
C SER A 256 13.45 4.95 1.66
N SER A 257 14.13 4.07 2.41
CA SER A 257 15.50 3.63 2.09
C SER A 257 15.58 3.03 0.68
N ASN A 258 14.64 2.16 0.33
CA ASN A 258 14.58 1.53 -0.99
C ASN A 258 14.29 2.53 -2.13
N LEU A 259 13.42 3.51 -1.90
CA LEU A 259 13.08 4.55 -2.88
C LEU A 259 14.19 5.60 -3.07
N LEU A 260 14.94 5.92 -2.02
CA LEU A 260 16.12 6.77 -2.11
C LEU A 260 17.23 6.09 -2.89
N ARG A 261 17.46 4.78 -2.66
CA ARG A 261 18.41 3.98 -3.45
C ARG A 261 18.05 3.96 -4.93
N LEU A 262 16.77 3.79 -5.27
CA LEU A 262 16.27 3.92 -6.65
C LEU A 262 16.60 5.30 -7.24
N GLY A 263 16.46 6.37 -6.46
CA GLY A 263 16.82 7.73 -6.86
C GLY A 263 18.30 7.89 -7.20
N LEU A 264 19.17 7.35 -6.35
CA LEU A 264 20.62 7.39 -6.53
C LEU A 264 21.08 6.60 -7.77
N GLU A 265 20.57 5.38 -7.95
CA GLU A 265 20.85 4.55 -9.14
C GLU A 265 20.46 5.26 -10.44
N THR A 266 19.33 5.98 -10.42
CA THR A 266 18.88 6.77 -11.55
C THR A 266 19.87 7.90 -11.85
N SER A 267 20.28 8.67 -10.83
CA SER A 267 21.20 9.79 -11.01
C SER A 267 22.60 9.34 -11.45
N SER A 268 23.14 8.25 -10.91
CA SER A 268 24.46 7.74 -11.29
C SER A 268 24.49 7.29 -12.74
N ASN A 269 23.43 6.63 -13.21
CA ASN A 269 23.32 6.19 -14.60
C ASN A 269 23.27 7.39 -15.57
N LEU A 270 22.62 8.50 -15.17
CA LEU A 270 22.61 9.74 -15.95
C LEU A 270 24.00 10.41 -16.00
N VAL A 271 24.74 10.42 -14.90
CA VAL A 271 26.11 10.97 -14.84
C VAL A 271 27.08 10.13 -15.67
N SER A 272 27.06 8.81 -15.53
CA SER A 272 27.90 7.90 -16.33
C SER A 272 27.61 8.00 -17.83
N ALA A 273 26.35 8.21 -18.23
CA ALA A 273 25.99 8.44 -19.63
C ALA A 273 26.53 9.79 -20.16
N ALA A 274 26.55 10.84 -19.32
CA ALA A 274 27.08 12.15 -19.68
C ALA A 274 28.62 12.16 -19.81
N GLU A 275 29.33 11.42 -18.95
CA GLU A 275 30.80 11.31 -19.00
C GLU A 275 31.30 10.53 -20.23
N ILE A 276 30.60 9.47 -20.63
CA ILE A 276 30.90 8.74 -21.87
C ILE A 276 30.63 9.60 -23.11
N SER A 277 29.75 10.61 -23.00
CA SER A 277 29.38 11.48 -24.11
C SER A 277 30.32 12.67 -24.32
N GLY A 278 31.37 12.83 -23.51
CA GLY A 278 32.54 13.68 -23.80
C GLY A 278 32.24 14.97 -24.57
N ALA A 279 31.32 15.81 -24.10
CA ALA A 279 31.02 17.10 -24.70
C ALA A 279 31.30 18.19 -23.67
N GLY A 280 32.54 18.69 -23.69
CA GLY A 280 32.85 19.98 -23.09
C GLY A 280 32.04 21.08 -23.76
N ASP A 281 31.61 22.04 -22.94
CA ASP A 281 31.19 23.39 -23.29
C ASP A 281 30.68 23.60 -24.71
N ASN A 282 29.39 23.37 -24.92
CA ASN A 282 28.58 24.27 -25.75
C ASN A 282 27.09 24.09 -25.44
N ALA A 283 26.52 25.13 -24.86
CA ALA A 283 25.09 25.30 -24.76
C ALA A 283 24.48 25.39 -26.16
N THR A 284 23.30 24.81 -26.31
CA THR A 284 22.38 24.85 -27.46
C THR A 284 22.57 23.77 -28.53
N SER A 285 21.46 23.04 -28.76
CA SER A 285 21.19 22.09 -29.84
C SER A 285 21.69 20.64 -29.66
N LEU A 286 20.90 19.84 -28.94
CA LEU A 286 20.69 18.40 -29.20
C LEU A 286 19.33 17.98 -28.61
N ARG A 287 18.26 18.39 -29.30
CA ARG A 287 16.89 17.89 -29.13
C ARG A 287 16.42 17.29 -30.45
N HIS A 288 17.03 16.20 -30.89
CA HIS A 288 16.43 15.22 -31.80
C HIS A 288 17.40 14.05 -31.99
N SER A 289 17.18 12.97 -31.25
CA SER A 289 17.41 11.61 -31.76
C SER A 289 16.67 10.63 -30.86
N GLY A 290 15.64 10.00 -31.42
CA GLY A 290 14.97 8.87 -30.79
C GLY A 290 15.88 7.64 -30.78
N ASN A 291 15.61 6.77 -29.81
CA ASN A 291 16.18 5.43 -29.62
C ASN A 291 17.68 5.32 -29.34
N LEU A 292 18.01 5.21 -28.05
CA LEU A 292 18.94 4.18 -27.57
C LEU A 292 18.64 3.87 -26.08
N ASN A 293 18.14 2.66 -25.83
CA ASN A 293 17.96 1.95 -24.54
C ASN A 293 18.57 2.57 -23.26
N SER A 294 17.89 3.58 -22.70
CA SER A 294 18.08 3.99 -21.30
C SER A 294 17.23 3.08 -20.40
N VAL A 295 17.82 2.02 -19.86
CA VAL A 295 17.21 1.20 -18.79
C VAL A 295 17.32 1.92 -17.44
N SER A 296 17.05 3.23 -17.40
CA SER A 296 17.14 4.04 -16.19
C SER A 296 15.75 4.58 -15.82
N SER A 297 15.12 3.90 -14.85
CA SER A 297 13.92 4.31 -14.10
C SER A 297 12.82 5.04 -14.88
N TYR A 298 12.07 4.32 -15.71
CA TYR A 298 10.75 4.82 -16.12
C TYR A 298 9.93 5.14 -14.84
N ASN A 299 9.09 6.18 -14.86
CA ASN A 299 8.11 6.44 -13.78
C ASN A 299 8.60 6.59 -12.32
N ARG A 300 9.90 6.80 -12.04
CA ARG A 300 10.41 6.98 -10.65
C ARG A 300 9.61 8.03 -9.88
N ASP A 301 9.41 9.19 -10.49
CA ASP A 301 8.72 10.32 -9.89
C ASP A 301 7.26 9.95 -9.55
N SER A 302 6.61 9.09 -10.36
CA SER A 302 5.27 8.55 -10.06
C SER A 302 5.25 7.64 -8.83
N VAL A 303 6.30 6.84 -8.63
CA VAL A 303 6.41 5.95 -7.46
C VAL A 303 6.60 6.75 -6.18
N TYR A 304 7.29 7.90 -6.23
CA TYR A 304 7.39 8.81 -5.08
C TYR A 304 6.04 9.40 -4.70
N LEU A 305 5.18 9.73 -5.68
CA LEU A 305 3.81 10.15 -5.40
C LEU A 305 2.95 9.03 -4.83
N LEU A 306 3.11 7.79 -5.31
CA LEU A 306 2.43 6.63 -4.71
C LEU A 306 2.86 6.43 -3.24
N PHE A 307 4.14 6.61 -2.93
CA PHE A 307 4.63 6.53 -1.56
C PHE A 307 4.03 7.63 -0.66
N ASP A 308 3.95 8.86 -1.18
CA ASP A 308 3.25 9.97 -0.51
C ASP A 308 1.76 9.64 -0.26
N GLU A 309 1.10 9.01 -1.24
CA GLU A 309 -0.28 8.54 -1.12
C GLU A 309 -0.46 7.54 0.03
N ILE A 310 0.47 6.59 0.20
CA ILE A 310 0.44 5.61 1.31
C ILE A 310 0.49 6.34 2.66
N VAL A 311 1.38 7.33 2.79
CA VAL A 311 1.48 8.12 4.03
C VAL A 311 0.21 8.90 4.28
N ARG A 312 -0.36 9.54 3.25
CA ARG A 312 -1.54 10.40 3.39
C ARG A 312 -2.83 9.63 3.71
N LEU A 313 -2.97 8.40 3.20
CA LEU A 313 -4.11 7.54 3.50
C LEU A 313 -4.02 6.89 4.89
N SER A 314 -2.83 6.83 5.47
CA SER A 314 -2.61 6.20 6.78
C SER A 314 -3.00 7.14 7.92
N PRO A 315 -3.80 6.69 8.90
CA PRO A 315 -4.09 7.49 10.10
C PRO A 315 -2.95 7.45 11.13
N VAL A 316 -1.90 6.66 10.88
CA VAL A 316 -0.78 6.43 11.80
C VAL A 316 0.51 7.08 11.31
N LEU A 317 0.74 7.09 9.99
CA LEU A 317 1.89 7.75 9.40
C LEU A 317 1.63 9.24 9.27
N THR A 318 2.61 10.06 9.65
CA THR A 318 2.50 11.53 9.57
C THR A 318 3.52 12.08 8.59
N ALA A 319 3.24 13.25 8.03
CA ALA A 319 4.18 13.97 7.18
C ALA A 319 5.52 14.26 7.88
N ASN A 320 5.50 14.46 9.21
CA ASN A 320 6.73 14.66 10.00
C ASN A 320 7.59 13.39 10.05
N LEU A 321 6.96 12.21 10.19
CA LEU A 321 7.67 10.93 10.14
C LEU A 321 8.23 10.68 8.74
N GLN A 322 7.48 11.03 7.70
CA GLN A 322 7.94 10.92 6.32
C GLN A 322 9.12 11.85 6.06
N GLU A 323 9.07 13.11 6.48
CA GLU A 323 10.18 14.08 6.30
C GLU A 323 11.48 13.58 6.94
N ALA A 324 11.39 12.90 8.09
CA ALA A 324 12.55 12.37 8.79
C ALA A 324 13.30 11.28 8.00
N CYS A 325 12.62 10.54 7.12
CA CYS A 325 13.22 9.43 6.35
C CYS A 325 13.19 9.63 4.82
N PHE A 326 12.39 10.56 4.32
CA PHE A 326 12.20 10.86 2.91
C PHE A 326 11.86 12.34 2.71
N PRO A 327 12.83 13.18 2.30
CA PRO A 327 12.64 14.63 2.20
C PRO A 327 11.50 15.02 1.24
N TYR A 328 10.56 15.85 1.70
CA TYR A 328 9.41 16.29 0.92
C TYR A 328 9.82 17.12 -0.31
N ALA A 329 11.02 17.69 -0.32
CA ALA A 329 11.61 18.33 -1.49
C ALA A 329 11.68 17.38 -2.71
N LEU A 330 11.92 16.08 -2.50
CA LEU A 330 11.94 15.08 -3.57
C LEU A 330 10.54 14.87 -4.16
N ILE A 331 9.52 14.82 -3.30
CA ILE A 331 8.11 14.66 -3.70
C ILE A 331 7.65 15.88 -4.50
N ARG A 332 7.98 17.08 -4.00
CA ARG A 332 7.70 18.34 -4.70
C ARG A 332 8.37 18.40 -6.06
N SER A 333 9.65 18.00 -6.16
CA SER A 333 10.37 17.96 -7.43
C SER A 333 9.74 16.95 -8.39
N ALA A 334 9.40 15.75 -7.91
CA ALA A 334 8.73 14.71 -8.69
C ALA A 334 7.38 15.19 -9.25
N TYR A 335 6.57 15.86 -8.42
CA TYR A 335 5.31 16.44 -8.86
C TYR A 335 5.52 17.49 -9.96
N ASN A 336 6.46 18.43 -9.78
CA ASN A 336 6.77 19.46 -10.78
C ASN A 336 7.27 18.86 -12.10
N HIS A 337 8.10 17.82 -12.04
CA HIS A 337 8.56 17.10 -13.25
C HIS A 337 7.38 16.47 -13.99
N LEU A 338 6.49 15.79 -13.29
CA LEU A 338 5.32 15.16 -13.86
C LEU A 338 4.34 16.18 -14.46
N VAL A 339 4.11 17.32 -13.81
CA VAL A 339 3.30 18.42 -14.35
C VAL A 339 3.87 18.89 -15.69
N ASN A 340 5.17 19.21 -15.71
CA ASN A 340 5.84 19.68 -16.92
C ASN A 340 5.86 18.62 -18.03
N ALA A 341 6.03 17.35 -17.68
CA ALA A 341 6.00 16.23 -18.63
C ALA A 341 4.60 16.05 -19.23
N ASN A 342 3.55 16.03 -18.40
CA ASN A 342 2.16 15.92 -18.83
C ASN A 342 1.73 17.08 -19.73
N LEU A 343 2.12 18.33 -19.42
CA LEU A 343 1.84 19.50 -20.25
C LEU A 343 2.48 19.39 -21.65
N ARG A 344 3.72 18.89 -21.73
CA ARG A 344 4.40 18.67 -23.02
C ARG A 344 3.69 17.60 -23.87
N LEU A 345 3.21 16.53 -23.24
CA LEU A 345 2.45 15.48 -23.92
C LEU A 345 1.13 16.03 -24.48
N GLN A 346 0.42 16.87 -23.72
CA GLN A 346 -0.81 17.52 -24.17
C GLN A 346 -0.55 18.45 -25.36
N HIS A 347 0.50 19.28 -25.32
CA HIS A 347 0.88 20.12 -26.46
C HIS A 347 1.27 19.31 -27.70
N HIS A 348 1.94 18.17 -27.52
CA HIS A 348 2.30 17.30 -28.64
C HIS A 348 1.05 16.64 -29.26
N GLN A 349 0.11 16.17 -28.44
CA GLN A 349 -1.18 15.63 -28.91
C GLN A 349 -2.06 16.69 -29.58
N ALA A 350 -2.02 17.94 -29.10
CA ALA A 350 -2.74 19.05 -29.72
C ALA A 350 -2.15 19.46 -31.09
N ASN A 351 -0.83 19.34 -31.26
CA ASN A 351 -0.14 19.71 -32.50
C ASN A 351 -0.04 18.56 -33.52
N ASN A 352 -0.23 17.31 -33.09
CA ASN A 352 -0.34 16.13 -33.95
C ASN A 352 -1.59 15.34 -33.55
N PRO A 353 -2.79 15.76 -34.01
CA PRO A 353 -3.99 14.97 -33.80
C PRO A 353 -3.79 13.61 -34.48
N PRO A 354 -4.23 12.49 -33.86
CA PRO A 354 -4.13 11.19 -34.50
C PRO A 354 -4.84 11.25 -35.85
N HIS A 355 -4.12 10.95 -36.93
CA HIS A 355 -4.70 10.82 -38.26
C HIS A 355 -5.85 9.81 -38.19
N HIS A 356 -7.08 10.31 -38.32
CA HIS A 356 -8.25 9.48 -38.51
C HIS A 356 -8.10 8.84 -39.89
N ASN A 357 -7.68 7.57 -39.95
CA ASN A 357 -7.80 6.78 -41.18
C ASN A 357 -9.30 6.67 -41.52
N PRO A 358 -9.78 7.17 -42.67
CA PRO A 358 -11.16 7.01 -43.08
C PRO A 358 -11.25 5.82 -44.03
N GLU A 359 -11.04 4.59 -43.55
CA GLU A 359 -11.31 3.40 -44.35
C GLU A 359 -11.87 2.28 -43.49
N THR A 360 -13.20 2.30 -43.32
CA THR A 360 -14.03 1.09 -43.31
C THR A 360 -15.46 1.51 -43.63
N THR A 361 -15.79 1.57 -44.92
CA THR A 361 -17.18 1.50 -45.39
C THR A 361 -17.78 0.14 -45.00
N PRO A 362 -18.98 0.08 -44.38
CA PRO A 362 -19.63 -1.19 -44.11
C PRO A 362 -20.26 -1.70 -45.40
N HIS A 363 -19.74 -2.79 -45.97
CA HIS A 363 -20.46 -3.55 -46.98
C HIS A 363 -21.60 -4.30 -46.30
N HIS A 364 -22.82 -3.82 -46.52
CA HIS A 364 -24.02 -4.64 -46.46
C HIS A 364 -23.95 -5.71 -47.56
N HIS A 365 -24.07 -6.98 -47.16
CA HIS A 365 -24.96 -7.94 -47.82
C HIS A 365 -25.34 -9.07 -46.87
#